data_AF-A0A961QR17-F1
#
_entry.id   AF-A0A961QR17-F1
#
_cell.length_a   1.000
_cell.length_b   1.000
_cell.length_c   1.000
_cell.angle_alpha   90.00
_cell.angle_beta   90.00
_cell.angle_gamma   90.00
#
_symmetry.space_group_name_H-M   'P 1'
#
loop_
_entity.id
_entity.type
_entity.pdbx_description
1 polymer ?
#
loop_
_entity_poly.entity_id
_entity_poly.type
_entity_poly.pdbx_seq_one_letter_code
_entity_poly.pdbx_strand_id
1 'polypeptide(L)'
;MRYSTFTDRIGGEGAEAWAIHSEALAAAGRGEDAIVLSIGDPDFATPEPIVRRAVAALESGDTHYAEVAGRMDLRAAIAARHAVRTESPCAAENVMVLAGAQNALFAASLCLLDAGDAVVALDPMYVTYEATIRASGA
;
A
#
# COMPACT_ATOMS: atom_id res chain seq x y z
N MET A 1 14.93 26.39 -1.74
CA MET A 1 14.19 25.82 -2.88
C MET A 1 12.71 26.00 -2.59
N ARG A 2 11.86 26.36 -3.58
CA ARG A 2 10.41 26.49 -3.38
C ARG A 2 9.73 25.17 -3.77
N TYR A 3 9.17 24.46 -2.79
CA TYR A 3 8.39 23.24 -3.02
C TYR A 3 6.92 23.57 -3.35
N SER A 4 6.21 22.59 -3.92
CA SER A 4 4.76 22.70 -4.18
C SER A 4 3.99 22.63 -2.85
N THR A 5 2.88 23.35 -2.71
CA THR A 5 2.00 23.25 -1.53
C THR A 5 1.44 21.83 -1.33
N PHE A 6 1.53 20.97 -2.35
CA PHE A 6 1.27 19.54 -2.21
C PHE A 6 2.16 18.87 -1.14
N THR A 7 3.43 19.27 -1.00
CA THR A 7 4.33 18.67 0.00
C THR A 7 3.86 18.94 1.42
N ASP A 8 3.25 20.10 1.65
CA ASP A 8 2.69 20.46 2.96
C ASP A 8 1.47 19.60 3.30
N ARG A 9 0.68 19.21 2.29
CA ARG A 9 -0.52 18.38 2.44
C ARG A 9 -0.24 16.92 2.75
N ILE A 10 0.84 16.38 2.18
CA ILE A 10 1.22 14.96 2.38
C ILE A 10 2.27 14.78 3.48
N GLY A 11 2.72 15.88 4.10
CA GLY A 11 3.56 15.84 5.29
C GLY A 11 2.75 15.38 6.51
N GLY A 12 3.44 14.84 7.52
CA GLY A 12 2.81 14.40 8.76
C GLY A 12 3.76 13.70 9.72
N GLU A 13 3.31 13.49 10.95
CA GLU A 13 4.09 12.93 12.07
C GLU A 13 4.33 11.41 11.95
N GLY A 14 3.64 10.74 11.02
CA GLY A 14 3.78 9.29 10.80
C GLY A 14 5.19 8.80 10.44
N ALA A 15 6.10 9.70 10.09
CA ALA A 15 7.51 9.39 9.83
C ALA A 15 8.28 8.99 11.10
N GLU A 16 7.82 9.36 12.30
CA GLU A 16 8.53 9.08 13.55
C GLU A 16 8.65 7.57 13.86
N ALA A 17 7.65 6.78 13.45
CA ALA A 17 7.68 5.33 13.60
C ALA A 17 8.89 4.70 12.89
N TRP A 18 9.27 5.24 11.72
CA TRP A 18 10.43 4.79 10.96
C TRP A 18 11.75 5.19 11.60
N ALA A 19 11.81 6.30 12.32
CA ALA A 19 12.99 6.71 13.06
C ALA A 19 13.28 5.73 14.21
N ILE A 20 12.26 5.38 15.00
CA ILE A 20 12.39 4.38 16.07
C ILE A 20 12.80 3.02 15.52
N HIS A 21 12.17 2.58 14.42
CA HIS A 21 12.52 1.33 13.77
C HIS A 21 13.98 1.30 13.30
N SER A 22 14.42 2.37 12.65
CA SER A 22 15.78 2.47 12.11
C SER A 22 16.84 2.47 13.22
N GLU A 23 16.61 3.18 14.33
CA GLU A 23 17.52 3.14 15.47
C GLU A 23 17.56 1.75 16.12
N ALA A 24 16.40 1.09 16.28
CA ALA A 24 16.35 -0.25 16.87
C ALA A 24 17.14 -1.27 16.03
N LEU A 25 17.04 -1.19 14.70
CA LEU A 25 17.86 -2.00 13.78
C LEU A 25 19.35 -1.65 13.88
N ALA A 26 19.69 -0.37 14.01
CA ALA A 26 21.07 0.07 14.20
C ALA A 26 21.66 -0.44 15.52
N ALA A 27 20.91 -0.40 16.62
CA ALA A 27 21.30 -0.96 17.92
C ALA A 27 21.54 -2.47 17.84
N ALA A 28 20.62 -3.22 17.22
CA ALA A 28 20.81 -4.65 16.96
C ALA A 28 22.07 -4.92 16.12
N GLY A 29 22.33 -4.11 15.10
CA GLY A 29 23.54 -4.18 14.26
C GLY A 29 24.84 -3.87 15.01
N ARG A 30 24.78 -3.10 16.11
CA ARG A 30 25.88 -2.86 17.05
C ARG A 30 26.05 -3.98 18.08
N GLY A 31 25.21 -5.02 18.05
CA GLY A 31 25.23 -6.15 18.98
C GLY A 31 24.53 -5.87 20.32
N GLU A 32 23.71 -4.81 20.39
CA GLU A 32 22.88 -4.53 21.57
C GLU A 32 21.68 -5.49 21.62
N ASP A 33 21.18 -5.78 22.82
CA ASP A 33 19.97 -6.59 23.02
C ASP A 33 18.72 -5.75 22.72
N ALA A 34 18.34 -5.73 21.44
CA ALA A 34 17.21 -4.96 20.92
C ALA A 34 16.12 -5.87 20.37
N ILE A 35 14.89 -5.71 20.89
CA ILE A 35 13.68 -6.39 20.39
C ILE A 35 12.86 -5.37 19.57
N VAL A 36 12.71 -5.61 18.27
CA VAL A 36 12.04 -4.69 17.34
C VAL A 36 10.55 -5.00 17.24
N LEU A 37 9.70 -4.09 17.74
CA LEU A 37 8.23 -4.22 17.74
C LEU A 37 7.51 -3.03 17.08
N SER A 38 8.18 -2.33 16.17
CA SER A 38 7.77 -0.99 15.69
C SER A 38 7.08 -0.96 14.32
N ILE A 39 7.28 -1.96 13.46
CA ILE A 39 6.76 -1.98 12.08
C ILE A 39 5.98 -3.27 11.82
N GLY A 40 4.84 -3.14 11.13
CA GLY A 40 3.91 -4.24 10.84
C GLY A 40 4.26 -5.07 9.59
N ASP A 41 5.52 -5.09 9.17
CA ASP A 41 5.98 -5.97 8.10
C ASP A 41 6.20 -7.37 8.68
N PRO A 42 5.62 -8.43 8.11
CA PRO A 42 5.79 -9.78 8.64
C PRO A 42 7.23 -10.29 8.56
N ASP A 43 7.62 -11.11 9.52
CA ASP A 43 8.96 -11.71 9.62
C ASP A 43 9.16 -12.96 8.75
N PHE A 44 8.10 -13.47 8.13
CA PHE A 44 8.16 -14.62 7.25
C PHE A 44 8.48 -14.23 5.80
N ALA A 45 9.25 -15.08 5.12
CA ALA A 45 9.51 -14.93 3.70
C ALA A 45 8.24 -15.14 2.86
N THR A 46 8.21 -14.52 1.66
CA THR A 46 7.17 -14.80 0.67
C THR A 46 7.13 -16.31 0.39
N PRO A 47 5.94 -16.95 0.42
CA PRO A 47 5.82 -18.39 0.18
C PRO A 47 6.49 -18.83 -1.13
N GLU A 48 7.29 -19.89 -1.04
CA GLU A 48 8.10 -20.44 -2.12
C GLU A 48 7.34 -20.64 -3.47
N PRO A 49 6.08 -21.13 -3.50
CA PRO A 49 5.34 -21.23 -4.76
C PRO A 49 5.13 -19.89 -5.48
N ILE A 50 5.01 -18.79 -4.74
CA ILE A 50 4.84 -17.43 -5.30
C ILE A 50 6.18 -16.96 -5.88
N VAL A 51 7.28 -17.16 -5.16
CA VAL A 51 8.63 -16.82 -5.61
C VAL A 51 8.94 -17.54 -6.93
N ARG A 52 8.74 -18.86 -7.00
CA ARG A 52 8.97 -19.62 -8.24
C ARG A 52 8.12 -19.15 -9.41
N ARG A 53 6.86 -18.77 -9.16
CA ARG A 53 5.99 -18.26 -10.24
C ARG A 53 6.49 -16.92 -10.77
N ALA A 54 6.96 -16.03 -9.89
CA ALA A 54 7.55 -14.76 -10.29
C ALA A 54 8.83 -14.95 -11.11
N VAL A 55 9.72 -15.85 -10.67
CA VAL A 55 10.95 -16.20 -11.41
C VAL A 55 10.62 -16.76 -12.79
N ALA A 56 9.71 -17.75 -12.87
CA ALA A 56 9.31 -18.33 -14.15
C ALA A 56 8.68 -17.30 -15.10
N ALA A 57 7.88 -16.35 -14.58
CA ALA A 57 7.32 -15.27 -15.39
C ALA A 57 8.44 -14.41 -16.00
N LEU A 58 9.42 -13.99 -15.18
CA LEU A 58 10.59 -13.24 -15.64
C LEU A 58 11.39 -14.00 -16.69
N GLU A 59 11.68 -15.28 -16.46
CA GLU A 59 12.41 -16.14 -17.41
C GLU A 59 11.66 -16.33 -18.74
N SER A 60 10.32 -16.33 -18.70
CA SER A 60 9.49 -16.42 -19.91
C SER A 60 9.33 -15.10 -20.68
N GLY A 61 9.97 -14.02 -20.21
CA GLY A 61 9.93 -12.71 -20.86
C GLY A 61 8.71 -11.86 -20.49
N ASP A 62 8.00 -12.20 -19.41
CA ASP A 62 6.81 -11.51 -18.94
C ASP A 62 7.13 -10.15 -18.30
N THR A 63 7.53 -9.19 -19.15
CA THR A 63 8.18 -7.91 -18.74
C THR A 63 7.59 -6.70 -19.45
N HIS A 64 6.53 -6.89 -20.24
CA HIS A 64 5.87 -5.84 -20.99
C HIS A 64 4.64 -5.29 -20.24
N TYR A 65 4.10 -4.19 -20.75
CA TYR A 65 2.93 -3.54 -20.16
C TYR A 65 1.78 -4.52 -19.95
N ALA A 66 1.21 -4.48 -18.75
CA ALA A 66 -0.10 -5.04 -18.48
C ALA A 66 -1.21 -4.07 -18.94
N GLU A 67 -2.44 -4.56 -18.99
CA GLU A 67 -3.62 -3.71 -19.13
C GLU A 67 -3.66 -2.67 -17.99
N VAL A 68 -4.19 -1.47 -18.27
CA VAL A 68 -4.23 -0.35 -17.32
C VAL A 68 -4.92 -0.72 -16.00
N ALA A 69 -5.99 -1.51 -16.06
CA ALA A 69 -6.70 -1.97 -14.87
C ALA A 69 -6.02 -3.14 -14.14
N GLY A 70 -4.98 -3.73 -14.74
CA GLY A 70 -4.40 -5.01 -14.35
C GLY A 70 -4.89 -6.15 -15.24
N ARG A 71 -4.16 -7.27 -15.22
CA ARG A 71 -4.47 -8.46 -16.03
C ARG A 71 -5.81 -9.07 -15.64
N MET A 72 -6.58 -9.49 -16.64
CA MET A 72 -7.93 -10.03 -16.45
C MET A 72 -7.96 -11.24 -15.50
N ASP A 73 -7.01 -12.17 -15.62
CA ASP A 73 -6.94 -13.38 -14.79
C ASP A 73 -6.76 -13.05 -13.29
N LEU A 74 -5.87 -12.11 -12.97
CA LEU A 74 -5.65 -11.62 -11.62
C LEU A 74 -6.89 -10.90 -11.07
N ARG A 75 -7.50 -10.02 -11.88
CA ARG A 75 -8.72 -9.28 -11.49
C ARG A 75 -9.88 -10.22 -11.20
N ALA A 76 -10.11 -11.23 -12.04
CA ALA A 76 -11.13 -12.25 -11.83
C ALA A 76 -10.88 -13.08 -10.56
N ALA A 77 -9.62 -13.47 -10.30
CA ALA A 77 -9.26 -14.20 -9.08
C ALA A 77 -9.49 -13.37 -7.81
N ILE A 78 -9.15 -12.07 -7.84
CA ILE A 78 -9.42 -11.14 -6.73
C ILE A 78 -10.93 -11.00 -6.51
N ALA A 79 -11.71 -10.78 -7.57
CA ALA A 79 -13.17 -10.62 -7.49
C ALA A 79 -13.84 -11.86 -6.88
N ALA A 80 -13.48 -13.06 -7.35
CA ALA A 80 -13.99 -14.32 -6.84
C ALA A 80 -13.64 -14.50 -5.35
N ARG A 81 -12.39 -14.22 -4.96
CA ARG A 81 -11.96 -14.31 -3.56
C ARG A 81 -12.69 -13.29 -2.69
N HIS A 82 -12.90 -12.07 -3.18
CA HIS A 82 -13.63 -11.03 -2.45
C HIS A 82 -15.08 -11.47 -2.21
N ALA A 83 -15.77 -11.91 -3.26
CA ALA A 83 -17.17 -12.32 -3.17
C ALA A 83 -17.40 -13.46 -2.17
N VAL A 84 -16.50 -14.45 -2.13
CA VAL A 84 -16.56 -15.53 -1.14
C VAL A 84 -16.34 -15.02 0.28
N ARG A 85 -15.44 -14.05 0.48
CA ARG A 85 -15.09 -13.55 1.82
C ARG A 85 -16.11 -12.57 2.39
N THR A 86 -16.80 -11.82 1.54
CA THR A 86 -17.72 -10.75 1.94
C THR A 86 -19.18 -11.10 1.71
N GLU A 87 -19.47 -12.27 1.14
CA GLU A 87 -20.81 -12.71 0.75
C GLU A 87 -21.53 -11.69 -0.16
N SER A 88 -20.76 -10.88 -0.89
CA SER A 88 -21.25 -9.77 -1.71
C SER A 88 -20.81 -9.94 -3.17
N PRO A 89 -21.68 -9.68 -4.17
CA PRO A 89 -21.30 -9.78 -5.58
C PRO A 89 -20.10 -8.89 -5.93
N CYS A 90 -19.10 -9.46 -6.60
CA CYS A 90 -17.95 -8.73 -7.13
C CYS A 90 -17.51 -9.39 -8.45
N ALA A 91 -17.38 -8.59 -9.49
CA ALA A 91 -16.93 -9.01 -10.81
C ALA A 91 -15.56 -8.40 -11.14
N ALA A 92 -14.86 -8.92 -12.16
CA ALA A 92 -13.54 -8.44 -12.54
C ALA A 92 -13.54 -6.95 -12.93
N GLU A 93 -14.66 -6.45 -13.44
CA GLU A 93 -14.92 -5.05 -13.79
C GLU A 93 -14.92 -4.12 -12.56
N ASN A 94 -15.14 -4.67 -11.37
CA ASN A 94 -15.08 -3.94 -10.10
C ASN A 94 -13.66 -3.87 -9.51
N VAL A 95 -12.67 -4.53 -10.13
CA VAL A 95 -11.31 -4.66 -9.59
C VAL A 95 -10.30 -3.92 -10.46
N MET A 96 -9.47 -3.10 -9.80
CA MET A 96 -8.28 -2.48 -10.38
C MET A 96 -7.05 -2.88 -9.56
N VAL A 97 -5.96 -3.25 -10.23
CA VAL A 97 -4.69 -3.64 -9.60
C VAL A 97 -3.77 -2.43 -9.53
N LEU A 98 -3.32 -2.09 -8.33
CA LEU A 98 -2.44 -0.96 -8.04
C LEU A 98 -1.22 -1.40 -7.23
N ALA A 99 -0.23 -0.53 -7.10
CA ALA A 99 1.02 -0.80 -6.40
C ALA A 99 0.84 -0.77 -4.87
N GLY A 100 0.15 -1.78 -4.35
CA GLY A 100 -0.14 -1.93 -2.91
C GLY A 100 -1.33 -1.10 -2.44
N ALA A 101 -1.79 -1.38 -1.22
CA ALA A 101 -3.00 -0.79 -0.64
C ALA A 101 -2.88 0.74 -0.45
N GLN A 102 -1.69 1.24 -0.10
CA GLN A 102 -1.47 2.67 0.07
C GLN A 102 -1.61 3.46 -1.24
N ASN A 103 -1.12 2.91 -2.37
CA ASN A 103 -1.34 3.53 -3.67
C ASN A 103 -2.81 3.46 -4.10
N ALA A 104 -3.51 2.38 -3.76
CA ALA A 104 -4.94 2.26 -3.99
C ALA A 104 -5.75 3.31 -3.21
N LEU A 105 -5.43 3.53 -1.94
CA LEU A 105 -6.08 4.56 -1.14
C LEU A 105 -5.80 5.96 -1.69
N PHE A 106 -4.54 6.26 -2.02
CA PHE A 106 -4.15 7.52 -2.64
C PHE A 106 -4.92 7.79 -3.96
N ALA A 107 -4.95 6.80 -4.86
CA ALA A 107 -5.67 6.93 -6.13
C ALA A 107 -7.18 7.10 -5.92
N ALA A 108 -7.77 6.34 -4.99
CA ALA A 108 -9.18 6.47 -4.64
C ALA A 108 -9.50 7.87 -4.08
N SER A 109 -8.68 8.40 -3.19
CA SER A 109 -8.83 9.76 -2.66
C SER A 109 -8.79 10.81 -3.77
N LEU A 110 -7.86 10.70 -4.73
CA LEU A 110 -7.80 11.62 -5.87
C LEU A 110 -8.98 11.50 -6.84
N CYS A 111 -9.61 10.33 -6.91
CA CYS A 111 -10.77 10.10 -7.79
C CYS A 111 -12.10 10.53 -7.14
N LEU A 112 -12.18 10.55 -5.82
CA LEU A 112 -13.44 10.71 -5.08
C LEU A 112 -13.59 12.04 -4.35
N LEU A 113 -12.49 12.76 -4.10
CA LEU A 113 -12.47 13.94 -3.25
C LEU A 113 -11.99 15.17 -4.02
N ASP A 114 -12.65 16.30 -3.77
CA ASP A 114 -12.24 17.63 -4.20
C ASP A 114 -11.61 18.42 -3.05
N ALA A 115 -10.94 19.52 -3.40
CA ALA A 115 -10.35 20.41 -2.41
C ALA A 115 -11.42 21.02 -1.49
N GLY A 116 -11.25 20.86 -0.18
CA GLY A 116 -12.18 21.34 0.84
C GLY A 116 -13.24 20.31 1.27
N ASP A 117 -13.25 19.11 0.69
CA ASP A 117 -14.11 18.02 1.16
C ASP A 117 -13.67 17.53 2.55
N ALA A 118 -14.63 17.16 3.40
CA ALA A 118 -14.33 16.60 4.72
C ALA A 118 -14.35 15.07 4.69
N VAL A 119 -13.31 14.45 5.24
CA VAL A 119 -13.22 12.98 5.38
C VAL A 119 -13.16 12.59 6.86
N VAL A 120 -14.00 11.63 7.24
CA VAL A 120 -13.99 11.07 8.60
C VAL A 120 -13.03 9.89 8.67
N ALA A 121 -12.06 9.97 9.57
CA ALA A 121 -11.18 8.86 9.93
C ALA A 121 -11.33 8.53 11.43
N LEU A 122 -11.25 7.25 11.78
CA LEU A 122 -11.37 6.80 13.17
C LEU A 122 -9.99 6.70 13.82
N ASP A 123 -9.82 7.34 14.96
CA ASP A 123 -8.58 7.33 15.75
C ASP A 123 -8.60 6.16 16.78
N PRO A 124 -7.52 5.37 16.93
CA PRO A 124 -6.24 5.42 16.22
C PRO A 124 -6.34 4.94 14.76
N MET A 125 -5.77 5.72 13.84
CA MET A 125 -5.74 5.41 12.41
C MET A 125 -4.36 4.95 11.91
N TYR A 126 -4.34 4.33 10.72
CA TYR A 126 -3.08 4.01 10.06
C TYR A 126 -2.38 5.30 9.60
N VAL A 127 -1.07 5.38 9.87
CA VAL A 127 -0.27 6.62 9.75
C VAL A 127 -0.29 7.26 8.36
N THR A 128 -0.58 6.51 7.30
CA THR A 128 -0.59 7.02 5.93
C THR A 128 -1.94 7.58 5.51
N TYR A 129 -3.03 7.34 6.25
CA TYR A 129 -4.38 7.74 5.83
C TYR A 129 -4.49 9.25 5.62
N GLU A 130 -4.00 10.04 6.58
CA GLU A 130 -4.02 11.49 6.49
C GLU A 130 -3.33 12.00 5.21
N ALA A 131 -2.10 11.55 4.95
CA ALA A 131 -1.36 11.96 3.76
C ALA A 131 -2.06 11.54 2.45
N THR A 132 -2.65 10.33 2.41
CA THR A 132 -3.38 9.86 1.22
C THR A 132 -4.67 10.65 0.97
N ILE A 133 -5.38 11.05 2.03
CA ILE A 133 -6.61 11.83 1.94
C ILE A 133 -6.32 13.27 1.52
N ARG A 134 -5.43 13.95 2.27
CA ARG A 134 -5.06 15.36 2.05
C ARG A 134 -4.39 15.61 0.71
N ALA A 135 -3.84 14.57 0.06
CA ALA A 135 -3.29 14.66 -1.28
C ALA A 135 -4.28 15.29 -2.29
N SER A 136 -5.58 14.99 -2.16
CA SER A 136 -6.64 15.60 -2.97
C SER A 136 -6.85 17.08 -2.67
N GLY A 137 -6.58 17.51 -1.44
CA GLY A 137 -6.91 18.84 -0.92
C GLY A 137 -8.15 18.86 -0.02
N ALA A 138 -8.77 17.69 0.20
CA ALA A 138 -9.65 17.45 1.33
C ALA A 138 -8.96 17.76 2.67
#